data_AF-A0A268R395-F1
#
_entry.id   AF-A0A268R395-F1
#
_cell.length_a   1.000
_cell.length_b   1.000
_cell.length_c   1.000
_cell.angle_alpha   90.00
_cell.angle_beta   90.00
_cell.angle_gamma   90.00
#
_symmetry.space_group_name_H-M   'P 1'
#
loop_
_entity.id
_entity.type
_entity.pdbx_description
1 polymer ?
#
loop_
_entity_poly.entity_id
_entity_poly.type
_entity_poly.pdbx_seq_one_letter_code
_entity_poly.pdbx_strand_id
1 'polypeptide(L)'
;VLAGADAVVHLAAIPVAYSHPNEVTFKNNVMSTYNILEAAGTLGIKKAVISSSESSYGIVFAVNELAPQYAPLDEEHPQLPED
;
A
#
# COMPACT_ATOMS: atom_id res chain seq x y z
N VAL A 1 -7.28 -15.26 12.75
CA VAL A 1 -8.16 -14.41 11.91
C VAL A 1 -8.33 -14.99 10.51
N LEU A 2 -7.28 -15.43 9.80
CA LEU A 2 -7.39 -15.91 8.41
C LEU A 2 -7.80 -17.39 8.24
N ALA A 3 -7.71 -18.22 9.29
CA ALA A 3 -8.02 -19.65 9.18
C ALA A 3 -9.47 -19.88 8.72
N GLY A 4 -9.63 -20.65 7.64
CA GLY A 4 -10.94 -20.95 7.05
C GLY A 4 -11.46 -19.91 6.04
N ALA A 5 -10.71 -18.85 5.73
CA ALA A 5 -11.11 -17.87 4.72
C ALA A 5 -10.79 -18.34 3.28
N ASP A 6 -11.68 -18.04 2.33
CA ASP A 6 -11.46 -18.34 0.90
C ASP A 6 -10.55 -17.32 0.19
N ALA A 7 -10.50 -16.08 0.70
CA ALA A 7 -9.71 -14.97 0.17
C ALA A 7 -9.44 -13.92 1.27
N VAL A 8 -8.46 -13.04 1.02
CA VAL A 8 -8.15 -11.90 1.90
C VAL A 8 -8.35 -10.58 1.19
N VAL A 9 -8.93 -9.60 1.88
CA VAL A 9 -8.98 -8.19 1.44
C VAL A 9 -8.33 -7.35 2.55
N HIS A 10 -7.11 -6.87 2.30
CA HIS A 10 -6.33 -6.08 3.25
C HIS A 10 -6.47 -4.59 2.94
N LEU A 11 -7.31 -3.91 3.73
CA LEU A 11 -7.55 -2.46 3.65
C LEU A 11 -6.92 -1.67 4.81
N ALA A 12 -6.19 -2.36 5.69
CA ALA A 12 -5.68 -1.75 6.91
C ALA A 12 -4.34 -1.06 6.65
N ALA A 13 -4.27 0.22 7.00
CA ALA A 13 -3.07 1.04 6.97
C ALA A 13 -3.24 2.20 7.97
N ILE A 14 -2.15 2.92 8.25
CA ILE A 14 -2.20 4.32 8.69
C ILE A 14 -2.31 5.13 7.39
N PRO A 15 -3.49 5.70 7.06
CA PRO A 15 -3.75 6.23 5.72
C PRO A 15 -3.44 7.72 5.57
N VAL A 16 -3.26 8.43 6.69
CA VAL A 16 -3.03 9.88 6.69
C VAL A 16 -1.54 10.15 6.85
N ALA A 17 -0.94 10.75 5.82
CA ALA A 17 0.44 11.21 5.86
C ALA A 17 0.68 12.12 7.08
N TYR A 18 1.84 11.98 7.72
CA TYR A 18 2.29 12.76 8.88
C TYR A 18 1.41 12.67 10.15
N SER A 19 0.40 11.78 10.18
CA SER A 19 -0.37 11.52 11.41
C SER A 19 0.41 10.77 12.49
N HIS A 20 1.47 10.06 12.09
CA HIS A 20 2.37 9.28 12.94
C HIS A 20 3.82 9.45 12.44
N PRO A 21 4.84 9.21 13.29
CA PRO A 21 6.24 9.19 12.85
C PRO A 21 6.45 8.21 11.67
N ASN A 22 7.34 8.57 10.74
CA ASN A 22 7.58 7.78 9.52
C ASN A 22 7.91 6.31 9.83
N GLU A 23 8.72 6.05 10.87
CA GLU A 23 9.04 4.68 11.29
C GLU A 23 7.81 3.86 11.73
N VAL A 24 6.82 4.50 12.34
CA VAL A 24 5.58 3.86 12.79
C VAL A 24 4.69 3.55 11.59
N THR A 25 4.52 4.52 10.69
CA THR A 25 3.75 4.35 9.45
C THR A 25 4.35 3.26 8.56
N PHE A 26 5.67 3.30 8.34
CA PHE A 26 6.39 2.31 7.54
C PHE A 26 6.27 0.92 8.16
N LYS A 27 6.58 0.78 9.46
CA LYS A 27 6.46 -0.49 10.16
C LYS A 27 5.04 -1.03 10.10
N ASN A 28 4.03 -0.20 10.34
CA ASN A 28 2.64 -0.65 10.30
C ASN A 28 2.27 -1.13 8.90
N ASN A 29 2.35 -0.25 7.90
CA ASN A 29 1.78 -0.49 6.57
C ASN A 29 2.53 -1.59 5.80
N VAL A 30 3.87 -1.63 5.92
CA VAL A 30 4.69 -2.62 5.23
C VAL A 30 4.63 -3.98 5.93
N MET A 31 4.83 -4.03 7.25
CA MET A 31 4.86 -5.31 7.96
C MET A 31 3.48 -5.94 8.07
N SER A 32 2.39 -5.15 8.20
CA SER A 32 1.04 -5.72 8.20
C SER A 32 0.73 -6.42 6.89
N THR A 33 1.08 -5.77 5.77
CA THR A 33 0.89 -6.32 4.43
C THR A 33 1.69 -7.61 4.24
N TYR A 34 2.97 -7.61 4.61
CA TYR A 34 3.81 -8.81 4.56
C TYR A 34 3.22 -9.96 5.39
N ASN A 35 2.88 -9.70 6.66
CA ASN A 35 2.36 -10.72 7.57
C ASN A 35 1.04 -11.33 7.07
N ILE A 36 0.17 -10.52 6.47
CA ILE A 36 -1.08 -11.00 5.89
C ILE A 36 -0.84 -11.89 4.67
N LEU A 37 0.06 -11.48 3.77
CA LEU A 37 0.42 -12.29 2.60
C LEU A 37 1.09 -13.61 3.00
N GLU A 38 2.03 -13.57 3.96
CA GLU A 38 2.73 -14.75 4.46
C GLU A 38 1.76 -15.73 5.13
N ALA A 39 0.85 -15.23 5.97
CA ALA A 39 -0.17 -16.05 6.62
C ALA A 39 -1.18 -16.62 5.60
N ALA A 40 -1.57 -15.84 4.59
CA ALA A 40 -2.45 -16.31 3.51
C ALA A 40 -1.79 -17.45 2.72
N GLY A 41 -0.52 -17.30 2.34
CA GLY A 41 0.26 -18.34 1.67
C GLY A 41 0.38 -19.62 2.51
N THR A 42 0.71 -19.47 3.80
CA THR A 42 0.82 -20.60 4.75
C THR A 42 -0.50 -21.37 4.89
N LEU A 43 -1.64 -20.68 4.86
CA LEU A 43 -2.97 -21.28 5.00
C LEU A 43 -3.57 -21.78 3.67
N GLY A 44 -2.84 -21.66 2.56
CA GLY A 44 -3.30 -22.10 1.25
C GLY A 44 -4.36 -21.18 0.61
N ILE A 45 -4.50 -19.94 1.10
CA ILE A 45 -5.42 -18.95 0.54
C ILE A 45 -4.83 -18.41 -0.77
N LYS A 46 -5.52 -18.63 -1.88
CA LYS A 46 -5.01 -18.36 -3.23
C LYS A 46 -5.31 -16.95 -3.76
N LYS A 47 -6.07 -16.14 -3.03
CA LYS A 47 -6.49 -14.81 -3.48
C LYS A 47 -6.35 -13.79 -2.36
N ALA A 48 -5.57 -12.75 -2.63
CA ALA A 48 -5.41 -11.58 -1.78
C ALA A 48 -5.62 -10.30 -2.61
N VAL A 49 -6.32 -9.33 -2.02
CA VAL A 49 -6.45 -7.97 -2.53
C VAL A 49 -5.83 -7.04 -1.50
N ILE A 50 -4.93 -6.16 -1.94
CA ILE A 50 -4.28 -5.15 -1.09
C ILE A 50 -4.70 -3.78 -1.61
N SER A 51 -5.08 -2.89 -0.71
CA SER A 51 -5.31 -1.49 -1.07
C SER A 51 -3.99 -0.77 -1.29
N SER A 52 -3.81 -0.21 -2.49
CA SER A 52 -2.79 0.81 -2.77
C SER A 52 -3.41 2.21 -2.70
N SER A 53 -2.62 3.23 -3.03
CA SER A 53 -3.04 4.63 -3.15
C SER A 53 -2.30 5.29 -4.32
N GLU A 54 -2.91 6.31 -4.89
CA GLU A 54 -2.32 7.29 -5.81
C GLU A 54 -1.02 7.93 -5.31
N SER A 55 -0.78 7.91 -3.98
CA SER A 55 0.47 8.35 -3.38
C SER A 55 1.69 7.57 -3.89
N SER A 56 1.49 6.35 -4.40
CA SER A 56 2.58 5.55 -4.98
C SER A 56 3.18 6.19 -6.24
N TYR A 57 2.43 7.03 -6.96
CA TYR A 57 2.95 7.78 -8.11
C TYR A 57 3.84 8.96 -7.70
N GLY A 58 3.93 9.29 -6.40
CA GLY A 58 4.81 10.35 -5.89
C GLY A 58 4.32 11.78 -6.10
N ILE A 59 3.11 11.97 -6.65
CA ILE A 59 2.53 13.30 -6.87
C ILE A 59 1.91 13.83 -5.57
N VAL A 60 1.23 12.97 -4.82
CA VAL A 60 0.59 13.32 -3.55
C VAL A 60 1.63 13.25 -2.43
N PHE A 61 1.70 14.30 -1.62
CA PHE A 61 2.67 14.48 -0.51
C PHE A 61 4.14 14.67 -0.92
N ALA A 62 4.42 14.95 -2.19
CA ALA A 62 5.77 15.22 -2.68
C ALA A 62 6.40 16.42 -1.94
N VAL A 63 7.69 16.32 -1.59
CA VAL A 63 8.42 17.45 -0.96
C VAL A 63 8.66 18.54 -1.99
N ASN A 64 8.96 18.14 -3.23
CA ASN A 64 9.04 19.02 -4.39
C ASN A 64 7.85 18.76 -5.31
N GLU A 65 7.26 19.81 -5.88
CA GLU A 65 6.12 19.63 -6.79
C GLU A 65 6.48 18.70 -7.96
N LEU A 66 5.81 17.55 -8.02
CA LEU A 66 5.88 16.62 -9.14
C LEU A 66 4.61 16.74 -9.98
N ALA A 67 4.75 17.22 -11.22
CA ALA A 67 3.64 17.21 -12.17
C ALA A 67 3.45 15.79 -12.74
N PRO A 68 2.20 15.38 -13.04
CA PRO A 68 1.97 14.16 -13.81
C PRO A 68 2.71 14.20 -15.15
N GLN A 69 3.29 13.08 -15.57
CA GLN A 69 3.99 13.01 -16.85
C GLN A 69 3.03 13.04 -18.04
N TYR A 70 1.79 12.58 -17.83
CA TYR A 70 0.71 12.64 -18.82
C TYR A 70 -0.66 12.61 -18.12
N ALA A 71 -1.70 12.95 -18.90
CA ALA A 71 -3.09 12.85 -18.48
C ALA A 71 -3.97 12.29 -19.61
N PRO A 72 -5.02 11.48 -19.29
CA PRO A 72 -5.35 11.00 -17.94
C PRO A 72 -4.28 10.03 -17.38
N LEU A 73 -4.14 9.96 -16.05
CA LEU A 73 -3.27 8.97 -15.41
C LEU A 73 -3.86 7.56 -15.58
N ASP A 74 -2.99 6.57 -15.74
CA ASP A 74 -3.30 5.15 -15.72
C ASP A 74 -2.23 4.37 -14.92
N GLU A 75 -2.35 3.05 -14.85
CA GLU A 75 -1.47 2.17 -14.09
C GLU A 75 -0.02 2.14 -14.59
N GLU A 76 0.23 2.58 -15.84
CA GLU A 76 1.58 2.65 -16.42
C GLU A 76 2.34 3.91 -15.99
N HIS A 77 1.68 4.83 -15.26
CA HIS A 77 2.36 6.04 -14.79
C HIS A 77 3.50 5.66 -13.83
N PRO A 78 4.68 6.29 -13.94
CA PRO A 78 5.82 5.95 -13.11
C PRO A 78 5.52 6.03 -11.61
N GLN A 79 6.02 5.03 -10.88
CA GLN A 79 5.98 4.97 -9.42
C GLN A 79 7.21 5.72 -8.88
N LEU A 80 7.03 6.97 -8.48
CA LEU A 80 8.10 7.84 -7.99
C LEU A 80 7.84 8.34 -6.55
N PRO A 81 7.45 7.48 -5.59
CA PRO A 81 7.15 7.93 -4.24
C PRO A 81 8.43 8.44 -3.54
N GLU A 82 8.28 9.49 -2.75
CA GLU A 82 9.32 10.08 -1.91
C GLU A 82 9.02 9.84 -0.42
N ASP A 83 10.05 9.85 0.43
CA ASP A 83 9.97 9.80 1.90
C ASP A 83 10.33 11.15 2.53
#